data_AF-A0A6B3EG04-F1
#
_entry.id   AF-A0A6B3EG04-F1
#
_cell.length_a   1.000
_cell.length_b   1.000
_cell.length_c   1.000
_cell.angle_alpha   90.00
_cell.angle_beta   90.00
_cell.angle_gamma   90.00
#
_symmetry.space_group_name_H-M   'P 1'
#
loop_
_entity.id
_entity.type
_entity.pdbx_description
1 polymer ?
#
loop_
_entity_poly.entity_id
_entity_poly.type
_entity_poly.pdbx_seq_one_letter_code
_entity_poly.pdbx_strand_id
1 'polypeptide(L)' 'VVHHLSDVVDGAAAKEAAAILKMASTRTIYAQKADEARATGTVLGLPRWAQEIIPTLTPGIAVWDVNGNVQVVKHLIT' A
#
# COMPACT_ATOMS: atom_id res chain seq x y z
N VAL A 1 11.53 -2.77 -0.37
CA VAL A 1 10.71 -2.03 -1.35
C VAL A 1 10.00 -3.06 -2.20
N VAL A 2 8.70 -2.93 -2.40
CA VAL A 2 7.88 -3.84 -3.22
C VAL A 2 7.37 -3.02 -4.41
N HIS A 3 7.53 -3.53 -5.63
CA HIS A 3 7.15 -2.82 -6.85
C HIS A 3 5.74 -3.18 -7.29
N HIS A 4 5.39 -4.47 -7.27
CA HIS A 4 4.03 -4.94 -7.40
C HIS A 4 3.67 -5.87 -6.25
N LEU A 5 2.43 -5.80 -5.76
CA LEU A 5 2.00 -6.71 -4.69
C LEU A 5 2.12 -8.19 -5.12
N SER A 6 1.82 -8.48 -6.39
CA SER A 6 1.98 -9.79 -7.03
C SER A 6 3.38 -10.39 -6.85
N ASP A 7 4.42 -9.55 -6.83
CA ASP A 7 5.81 -9.99 -6.66
C ASP A 7 6.05 -10.71 -5.32
N VAL A 8 5.13 -10.52 -4.36
CA VAL A 8 5.22 -11.07 -3.01
C VAL A 8 4.01 -11.93 -2.65
N VAL A 9 2.92 -11.89 -3.41
CA VAL A 9 1.69 -12.66 -3.11
C VAL A 9 1.42 -13.82 -4.06
N ASP A 10 2.39 -14.21 -4.91
CA ASP A 10 2.30 -15.41 -5.73
C ASP A 10 3.09 -16.60 -5.13
N GLY A 11 2.48 -17.80 -5.15
CA GLY A 11 3.11 -19.05 -4.73
C GLY A 11 3.01 -19.40 -3.24
N ALA A 12 3.75 -20.42 -2.79
CA ALA A 12 3.67 -20.94 -1.42
C ALA A 12 4.07 -19.90 -0.34
N ALA A 13 4.96 -18.96 -0.68
CA ALA A 13 5.41 -17.88 0.20
C ALA A 13 4.43 -16.69 0.28
N ALA A 14 3.39 -16.66 -0.56
CA ALA A 14 2.43 -15.56 -0.65
C ALA A 14 1.75 -15.20 0.66
N LYS A 15 1.36 -16.23 1.43
CA LYS A 15 0.71 -16.05 2.73
C LYS A 15 1.66 -15.43 3.76
N GLU A 16 2.92 -15.83 3.73
CA GLU A 16 3.94 -15.39 4.68
C GLU A 16 4.36 -13.94 4.38
N ALA A 17 4.56 -13.62 3.11
CA ALA A 17 4.79 -12.26 2.65
C ALA A 17 3.64 -11.30 2.98
N ALA A 18 2.39 -11.71 2.72
CA ALA A 18 1.22 -10.93 3.08
C ALA A 18 1.12 -10.73 4.61
N ALA A 19 1.48 -11.75 5.41
CA ALA A 19 1.53 -11.63 6.86
C ALA A 19 2.60 -10.63 7.33
N ILE A 20 3.81 -10.69 6.76
CA ILE A 20 4.90 -9.74 7.07
C ILE A 20 4.47 -8.30 6.74
N LEU A 21 3.84 -8.08 5.58
CA LEU A 21 3.33 -6.76 5.20
C LEU A 21 2.24 -6.25 6.15
N LYS A 22 1.36 -7.15 6.62
CA LYS A 22 0.36 -6.82 7.65
C LYS A 22 0.99 -6.47 9.00
N MET A 23 2.09 -7.13 9.36
CA MET A 23 2.82 -6.89 10.61
C MET A 23 3.70 -5.63 10.58
N ALA A 24 3.96 -5.06 9.39
CA ALA A 24 4.72 -3.81 9.29
C ALA A 24 3.97 -2.67 10.02
N SER A 25 4.60 -2.08 11.04
CA SER A 25 4.01 -0.97 11.81
C SER A 25 3.82 0.31 11.00
N THR A 26 4.55 0.46 9.90
CA THR A 26 4.48 1.59 8.98
C THR A 26 4.52 1.11 7.54
N ARG A 27 3.56 1.55 6.74
CA ARG A 27 3.46 1.28 5.30
C ARG A 27 3.35 2.60 4.54
N THR A 28 4.07 2.71 3.44
CA THR A 28 3.98 3.83 2.49
C THR A 28 3.56 3.27 1.13
N ILE A 29 2.43 3.75 0.62
CA ILE A 29 1.86 3.30 -0.64
C ILE A 29 1.84 4.50 -1.60
N TYR A 30 2.58 4.38 -2.70
CA TYR A 30 2.58 5.36 -3.79
C TYR A 30 1.52 5.01 -4.84
N ALA A 31 1.46 5.82 -5.90
CA ALA A 31 0.55 5.59 -7.01
C ALA A 31 0.66 4.15 -7.56
N GLN A 32 -0.50 3.52 -7.76
CA GLN A 32 -0.66 2.20 -8.37
C GLN A 32 -1.79 2.25 -9.39
N LYS A 33 -1.86 1.27 -10.30
CA LYS A 33 -3.03 1.13 -11.19
C LYS A 33 -4.28 0.82 -10.36
N ALA A 34 -5.47 1.13 -10.89
CA ALA A 34 -6.72 1.04 -10.13
C ALA A 34 -7.07 -0.38 -9.66
N ASP A 35 -6.77 -1.39 -10.46
CA ASP A 35 -6.88 -2.81 -10.11
C ASP A 35 -5.89 -3.21 -9.01
N GLU A 36 -4.63 -2.78 -9.15
CA GLU A 36 -3.56 -3.03 -8.18
C GLU A 36 -3.86 -2.36 -6.83
N ALA A 37 -4.35 -1.11 -6.83
CA ALA A 37 -4.72 -0.36 -5.64
C ALA A 37 -5.84 -1.07 -4.83
N ARG A 38 -6.82 -1.67 -5.52
CA ARG A 38 -7.90 -2.46 -4.88
C ARG A 38 -7.35 -3.75 -4.27
N ALA A 39 -6.49 -4.46 -4.99
CA ALA A 39 -5.85 -5.68 -4.50
C ALA A 39 -4.99 -5.38 -3.26
N THR A 40 -4.10 -4.39 -3.35
CA THR A 40 -3.27 -3.87 -2.26
C THR A 40 -4.13 -3.45 -1.07
N GLY A 41 -5.19 -2.69 -1.30
CA GLY A 41 -6.09 -2.25 -0.24
C GLY A 41 -6.77 -3.39 0.49
N THR A 42 -7.19 -4.42 -0.24
CA THR A 42 -7.82 -5.62 0.34
C THR A 42 -6.82 -6.41 1.18
N VAL A 43 -5.60 -6.63 0.67
CA VAL A 43 -4.55 -7.39 1.37
C VAL A 43 -4.08 -6.66 2.62
N LEU A 44 -3.88 -5.34 2.55
CA LEU A 44 -3.35 -4.54 3.65
C LEU A 44 -4.42 -4.04 4.63
N GLY A 45 -5.71 -4.23 4.32
CA GLY A 45 -6.81 -3.75 5.15
C GLY A 45 -6.99 -2.23 5.09
N LEU A 46 -6.65 -1.60 3.96
CA LEU A 46 -6.80 -0.16 3.78
C LEU A 46 -8.28 0.24 3.65
N PRO A 47 -8.69 1.39 4.21
CA PRO A 47 -10.04 1.90 4.08
C PRO A 47 -10.37 2.20 2.62
N ARG A 48 -11.66 2.10 2.26
CA ARG A 48 -12.13 2.28 0.88
C ARG A 48 -11.62 3.56 0.21
N TRP A 49 -11.66 4.69 0.95
CA TRP A 49 -11.20 5.97 0.41
C TRP A 49 -9.72 5.94 0.00
N ALA A 50 -8.88 5.17 0.71
CA ALA A 50 -7.46 5.05 0.38
C ALA A 50 -7.28 4.27 -0.93
N GLN A 51 -8.05 3.22 -1.13
CA GLN A 51 -8.05 2.45 -2.39
C GLN A 51 -8.49 3.30 -3.59
N GLU A 52 -9.40 4.24 -3.35
CA GLU A 52 -9.92 5.16 -4.36
C GLU A 52 -8.92 6.30 -4.69
N ILE A 53 -8.14 6.78 -3.71
CA ILE A 53 -7.18 7.87 -3.94
C ILE A 53 -5.80 7.41 -4.42
N ILE A 54 -5.37 6.19 -4.09
CA ILE A 54 -4.06 5.65 -4.49
C ILE A 54 -3.79 5.82 -6.01
N PRO A 55 -4.74 5.52 -6.91
CA PRO A 55 -4.52 5.68 -8.35
C PRO A 55 -4.34 7.13 -8.82
N THR A 56 -4.73 8.12 -8.01
CA THR A 56 -4.67 9.54 -8.36
C THR A 56 -3.46 10.26 -7.77
N LEU A 57 -2.64 9.55 -6.99
CA LEU A 57 -1.47 10.14 -6.35
C LEU A 57 -0.45 10.59 -7.38
N THR A 58 0.17 11.74 -7.13
CA THR A 58 1.27 12.28 -7.93
C THR A 58 2.61 12.04 -7.23
N PRO A 59 3.75 12.10 -7.94
CA PRO A 59 5.06 11.96 -7.32
C PRO A 59 5.23 12.88 -6.09
N GLY A 60 5.75 12.32 -5.00
CA GLY A 60 5.89 13.02 -3.72
C GLY A 60 4.63 13.02 -2.84
N ILE A 61 3.52 12.42 -3.29
CA ILE A 61 2.34 12.15 -2.46
C ILE A 61 2.21 10.64 -2.24
N ALA A 62 1.90 10.23 -1.02
CA ALA A 62 1.69 8.83 -0.66
C ALA A 62 0.50 8.67 0.29
N VAL A 63 -0.05 7.46 0.35
CA VAL A 63 -0.82 7.01 1.50
C VAL A 63 0.15 6.45 2.54
N TRP A 64 0.08 6.95 3.76
CA TRP A 64 0.71 6.37 4.94
C TRP A 64 -0.32 5.61 5.74
N ASP A 65 0.08 4.43 6.17
CA ASP A 65 -0.65 3.65 7.17
C ASP A 65 0.33 3.32 8.30
N VAL A 66 0.10 3.95 9.45
CA VAL A 66 0.90 3.76 10.66
C VAL A 66 -0.01 3.18 11.73
N ASN A 67 0.16 1.89 12.01
CA ASN A 67 -0.66 1.17 12.98
C ASN A 67 -2.18 1.34 12.76
N GLY A 68 -2.64 1.31 11.50
CA GLY A 68 -4.04 1.48 11.13
C GLY A 68 -4.50 2.94 11.02
N ASN A 69 -3.65 3.91 11.36
CA ASN A 69 -3.92 5.32 11.10
C ASN A 69 -3.50 5.66 9.66
N VAL A 70 -4.50 5.80 8.80
CA VAL A 70 -4.30 5.99 7.36
C VAL A 70 -4.44 7.47 7.00
N GLN A 71 -3.42 8.04 6.36
CA GLN A 71 -3.34 9.45 5.99
C GLN A 71 -2.76 9.63 4.60
N VAL A 72 -3.15 10.72 3.91
CA VAL A 72 -2.48 11.17 2.70
C VAL A 72 -1.39 12.16 3.10
N VAL A 73 -0.17 11.93 2.65
CA VAL A 73 0.99 12.73 3.04
C VAL A 73 1.74 13.24 1.82
N LYS A 74 2.39 14.39 1.98
CA LYS A 74 3.35 14.93 1.02
C LYS A 74 4.76 14.77 1.57
N HIS A 75 5.63 14.11 0.83
CA HIS A 75 7.04 13.99 1.17
C HIS A 75 7.77 15.23 0.70
N LEU A 76 8.45 15.89 1.64
CA LEU A 76 9.27 17.07 1.37
C LEU A 76 10.72 16.63 1.30
N ILE A 77 11.42 17.05 0.24
CA ILE A 77 12.87 16.96 0.16
C ILE A 77 13.40 18.33 0.57
N THR A 78 14.19 18.36 1.63
CA THR A 78 14.88 19.56 2.13
C THR A 78 16.37 19.40 1.97
#